data_AF-A0A2N2I0J2-F1
#
_entry.id   AF-A0A2N2I0J2-F1
#
_cell.length_a   1.000
_cell.length_b   1.000
_cell.length_c   1.000
_cell.angle_alpha   90.00
_cell.angle_beta   90.00
_cell.angle_gamma   90.00
#
_symmetry.space_group_name_H-M   'P 1'
#
loop_
_entity.id
_entity.type
_entity.pdbx_description
1 polymer ?
#
loop_
_entity_poly.entity_id
_entity_poly.type
_entity_poly.pdbx_seq_one_letter_code
_entity_poly.pdbx_strand_id
1 'polypeptide(L)'
;MQISQKRKNDQQDNLLEELLREKAAVLSRAGMAVDDAIGQLTCVNREIEGKISLLKALSGNEHTAEILQKKQLIHEEINLSIDRFNTIRQKAQLQYYYLIVTREALGLRRHEMIQEIYRIPEKKEKIKAI
;
A
#
# COMPACT_ATOMS: atom_id res chain seq x y z
N MET A 1 -40.51 18.76 -34.29
CA MET A 1 -39.87 17.49 -33.85
C MET A 1 -38.40 17.65 -33.41
N GLN A 2 -37.59 18.52 -34.03
CA GLN A 2 -36.16 18.67 -33.72
C GLN A 2 -35.81 19.12 -32.28
N ILE A 3 -36.64 19.97 -31.64
CA ILE A 3 -36.41 20.45 -30.25
C ILE A 3 -36.56 19.32 -29.22
N SER A 4 -37.38 18.30 -29.51
CA SER A 4 -37.56 17.14 -28.64
C SER A 4 -36.36 16.19 -28.72
N GLN A 5 -35.82 16.01 -29.92
CA GLN A 5 -34.60 15.22 -30.15
C GLN A 5 -33.36 15.87 -29.53
N LYS A 6 -33.22 17.20 -29.64
CA LYS A 6 -32.12 17.94 -29.01
C LYS A 6 -32.11 17.78 -27.48
N ARG A 7 -33.26 18.00 -26.82
CA ARG A 7 -33.39 17.82 -25.36
C ARG A 7 -33.11 16.38 -24.92
N LYS A 8 -33.48 15.39 -25.72
CA LYS A 8 -33.19 13.98 -25.44
C LYS A 8 -31.70 13.66 -25.54
N ASN A 9 -30.99 14.26 -26.51
CA ASN A 9 -29.54 14.14 -26.62
C ASN A 9 -28.83 14.83 -25.45
N ASP A 10 -29.25 16.05 -25.08
CA ASP A 10 -28.66 16.78 -23.94
C ASP A 10 -28.83 15.99 -22.62
N GLN A 11 -29.96 15.30 -22.43
CA GLN A 11 -30.18 14.42 -21.28
C GLN A 11 -29.30 13.16 -21.30
N GLN A 12 -29.06 12.58 -22.49
CA GLN A 12 -28.17 11.43 -22.65
C GLN A 12 -26.71 11.80 -22.37
N ASP A 13 -26.28 12.97 -22.83
CA ASP A 13 -24.92 13.48 -22.61
C ASP A 13 -24.67 13.76 -21.13
N ASN A 14 -25.63 14.37 -20.43
CA ASN A 14 -25.54 14.57 -18.97
C ASN A 14 -25.42 13.25 -18.21
N LEU A 15 -26.25 12.25 -18.57
CA LEU A 15 -26.19 10.93 -17.93
C LEU A 15 -24.85 10.24 -18.21
N LEU A 16 -24.30 10.39 -19.41
CA LEU A 16 -22.98 9.84 -19.76
C LEU A 16 -21.88 10.51 -18.93
N GLU A 17 -21.94 11.84 -18.75
CA GLU A 17 -20.98 12.57 -17.92
C GLU A 17 -21.03 12.11 -16.46
N GLU A 18 -22.23 11.97 -15.89
CA GLU A 18 -22.40 11.46 -14.52
C GLU A 18 -21.82 10.05 -14.36
N LEU A 19 -22.09 9.15 -15.31
CA LEU A 19 -21.52 7.80 -15.31
C LEU A 19 -20.00 7.81 -15.40
N LEU A 20 -19.41 8.69 -16.22
CA LEU A 20 -17.96 8.83 -16.32
C LEU A 20 -17.36 9.36 -15.02
N ARG A 21 -18.01 10.33 -14.38
CA ARG A 21 -17.60 10.89 -13.10
C ARG A 21 -17.61 9.85 -11.99
N GLU A 22 -18.68 9.05 -11.90
CA GLU A 22 -18.77 7.97 -10.92
C GLU A 22 -17.69 6.90 -11.13
N LYS A 23 -17.43 6.51 -12.38
CA LYS A 23 -16.35 5.57 -12.71
C LYS A 23 -14.98 6.11 -12.29
N ALA A 24 -14.71 7.40 -12.58
CA ALA A 24 -13.47 8.05 -12.18
C ALA A 24 -13.32 8.10 -10.66
N ALA A 25 -14.40 8.41 -9.93
CA ALA A 25 -14.41 8.46 -8.47
C ALA A 25 -14.14 7.07 -7.85
N VAL A 26 -14.74 6.00 -8.38
CA VAL A 26 -14.50 4.62 -7.93
C VAL A 26 -13.04 4.22 -8.14
N LEU A 27 -12.49 4.48 -9.33
CA LEU A 27 -11.08 4.18 -9.63
C LEU A 27 -10.12 4.98 -8.76
N SER A 28 -10.42 6.25 -8.51
CA SER A 28 -9.62 7.11 -7.64
C SER A 28 -9.57 6.55 -6.22
N ARG A 29 -10.71 6.18 -5.64
CA ARG A 29 -10.75 5.58 -4.29
C ARG A 29 -9.98 4.26 -4.22
N ALA A 30 -10.12 3.40 -5.23
CA ALA A 30 -9.39 2.14 -5.28
C ALA A 30 -7.87 2.37 -5.37
N GLY A 31 -7.42 3.32 -6.20
CA GLY A 31 -6.01 3.69 -6.30
C GLY A 31 -5.45 4.26 -5.00
N MET A 32 -6.16 5.21 -4.39
CA MET A 32 -5.78 5.81 -3.10
C MET A 32 -5.66 4.75 -2.00
N ALA A 33 -6.54 3.75 -1.95
CA ALA A 33 -6.46 2.69 -0.96
C ALA A 33 -5.17 1.86 -1.08
N VAL A 34 -4.64 1.68 -2.29
CA VAL A 34 -3.35 1.02 -2.52
C VAL A 34 -2.20 1.94 -2.13
N ASP A 35 -2.24 3.21 -2.56
CA ASP A 35 -1.22 4.21 -2.22
C ASP A 35 -1.08 4.40 -0.71
N ASP A 36 -2.19 4.50 0.01
CA ASP A 36 -2.20 4.64 1.48
C ASP A 36 -1.53 3.43 2.16
N ALA A 37 -1.79 2.22 1.65
CA ALA A 37 -1.18 1.01 2.18
C ALA A 37 0.34 0.96 1.89
N ILE A 38 0.77 1.39 0.70
CA ILE A 38 2.20 1.51 0.35
C ILE A 38 2.89 2.60 1.19
N GLY A 39 2.21 3.71 1.45
CA GLY A 39 2.68 4.76 2.36
C GLY A 39 2.93 4.21 3.77
N GLN A 40 1.98 3.45 4.31
CA GLN A 40 2.14 2.78 5.60
C GLN A 40 3.31 1.77 5.61
N LEU A 41 3.48 0.99 4.54
CA LEU A 41 4.64 0.10 4.40
C LEU A 41 5.95 0.87 4.45
N THR A 42 6.02 2.01 3.78
CA THR A 42 7.21 2.87 3.75
C THR A 42 7.54 3.40 5.15
N CYS A 43 6.53 3.85 5.91
CA CYS A 43 6.72 4.31 7.28
C CYS A 43 7.25 3.19 8.20
N VAL A 44 6.62 2.01 8.17
CA VAL A 44 7.07 0.88 9.01
C VAL A 44 8.44 0.38 8.57
N ASN A 45 8.76 0.41 7.27
CA ASN A 45 10.09 0.06 6.79
C ASN A 45 11.18 0.99 7.37
N ARG A 46 10.93 2.31 7.39
CA ARG A 46 11.86 3.27 8.00
C ARG A 46 12.02 3.03 9.50
N GLU A 47 10.95 2.67 10.20
CA GLU A 47 11.00 2.29 11.62
C GLU A 47 11.91 1.08 11.85
N ILE A 48 11.74 0.03 11.02
CA ILE A 48 12.59 -1.17 11.07
C ILE A 48 14.06 -0.81 10.81
N GLU A 49 14.34 -0.03 9.77
CA GLU A 49 15.70 0.40 9.43
C GLU A 49 16.37 1.22 10.54
N GLY A 50 15.61 2.10 11.20
CA GLY A 50 16.06 2.86 12.36
C GLY A 50 16.44 1.95 13.52
N LYS A 51 15.58 0.97 13.87
CA LYS A 51 15.86 0.01 14.95
C LYS A 51 17.05 -0.91 14.64
N ILE A 52 17.18 -1.37 13.38
CA ILE A 52 18.35 -2.13 12.94
C ILE A 52 19.64 -1.31 13.08
N SER A 53 19.60 -0.03 12.74
CA SER A 53 20.76 0.86 12.87
C SER A 53 21.14 1.08 14.32
N LEU A 54 20.14 1.24 15.20
CA LEU A 54 20.35 1.30 16.66
C LEU A 54 20.98 0.00 17.20
N LEU A 55 20.47 -1.16 16.77
CA LEU A 55 21.00 -2.46 17.19
C LEU A 55 22.48 -2.62 16.77
N LYS A 56 22.82 -2.22 15.54
CA LYS A 56 24.21 -2.26 15.04
C LYS A 56 25.13 -1.34 15.84
N ALA A 57 24.68 -0.14 16.21
CA ALA A 57 25.47 0.78 17.02
C ALA A 57 25.79 0.22 18.42
N LEU A 58 24.87 -0.56 19.00
CA LEU A 58 25.08 -1.23 20.29
C LEU A 58 26.02 -2.44 20.21
N SER A 59 26.26 -3.01 19.03
CA SER A 59 27.16 -4.15 18.84
C SER A 59 28.64 -3.81 18.98
N GLY A 60 29.02 -2.52 18.96
CA GLY A 60 30.41 -2.08 19.14
C GLY A 60 30.86 -1.82 20.58
N ASN A 61 29.96 -1.89 21.57
CA ASN A 61 30.23 -1.56 22.98
C ASN A 61 30.36 -2.82 23.86
N GLU A 62 31.17 -2.72 24.92
CA GLU A 62 31.48 -3.81 25.89
C GLU A 62 30.23 -4.58 26.36
N HIS A 63 30.35 -5.91 26.47
CA HIS A 63 29.24 -6.82 26.75
C HIS A 63 28.84 -6.84 28.23
N THR A 64 28.22 -5.77 28.73
CA THR A 64 27.52 -5.81 30.02
C THR A 64 26.18 -6.55 29.87
N ALA A 65 25.71 -7.18 30.95
CA ALA A 65 24.43 -7.89 30.98
C ALA A 65 23.24 -6.99 30.56
N GLU A 66 23.30 -5.70 30.92
CA GLU A 66 22.30 -4.70 30.56
C GLU A 66 22.27 -4.41 29.04
N ILE A 67 23.43 -4.35 28.39
CA ILE A 67 23.53 -4.16 26.94
C ILE A 67 22.98 -5.37 26.19
N LEU A 68 23.21 -6.58 26.70
CA LEU A 68 22.66 -7.81 26.13
C LEU A 68 21.12 -7.83 26.22
N GLN A 69 20.55 -7.50 27.39
CA GLN A 69 19.10 -7.39 27.56
C GLN A 69 18.50 -6.33 26.64
N LYS A 70 19.14 -5.15 26.53
CA LYS A 70 18.69 -4.09 25.63
C LYS A 70 18.72 -4.52 24.16
N LYS A 71 19.74 -5.28 23.73
CA LYS A 71 19.82 -5.85 22.38
C LYS A 71 18.67 -6.83 22.11
N GLN A 72 18.35 -7.69 23.08
CA GLN A 72 17.23 -8.64 22.98
C GLN A 72 15.90 -7.90 22.83
N LEU A 73 15.63 -6.88 23.65
CA LEU A 73 14.42 -6.07 23.54
C LEU A 73 14.29 -5.39 22.17
N ILE A 74 15.36 -4.77 21.67
CA ILE A 74 15.36 -4.14 20.34
C ILE A 74 15.13 -5.18 19.24
N HIS A 75 15.68 -6.39 19.38
CA HIS A 75 15.47 -7.48 18.44
C HIS A 75 14.00 -7.92 18.37
N GLU A 76 13.37 -8.10 19.53
CA GLU A 76 11.93 -8.40 19.63
C GLU A 76 11.09 -7.28 19.00
N GLU A 77 11.39 -6.02 19.29
CA GLU A 77 10.71 -4.87 18.69
C GLU A 77 10.85 -4.82 17.16
N ILE A 78 12.01 -5.18 16.61
CA ILE A 78 12.20 -5.27 15.16
C ILE A 78 11.30 -6.36 14.59
N ASN A 79 11.26 -7.54 15.22
CA ASN A 79 10.43 -8.64 14.77
C ASN A 79 8.93 -8.32 14.83
N LEU A 80 8.48 -7.58 15.85
CA LEU A 80 7.11 -7.05 15.92
C LEU A 80 6.82 -6.05 14.78
N SER A 81 7.75 -5.14 14.49
CA SER A 81 7.61 -4.21 13.36
C SER A 81 7.59 -4.96 12.02
N ILE A 82 8.33 -6.06 11.87
CA ILE A 82 8.30 -6.93 10.68
C ILE A 82 6.94 -7.63 10.53
N ASP A 83 6.35 -8.12 11.62
CA ASP A 83 5.00 -8.72 11.59
C ASP A 83 3.95 -7.68 11.18
N ARG A 84 4.04 -6.47 11.72
CA ARG A 84 3.19 -5.34 11.33
C ARG A 84 3.36 -5.00 9.85
N PHE A 85 4.60 -4.92 9.37
CA PHE A 85 4.91 -4.68 7.96
C PHE A 85 4.26 -5.75 7.07
N ASN A 86 4.43 -7.03 7.40
CA ASN A 86 3.88 -8.15 6.63
C ASN A 86 2.34 -8.16 6.63
N THR A 87 1.71 -7.75 7.73
CA THR A 87 0.25 -7.59 7.82
C THR A 87 -0.25 -6.47 6.90
N ILE A 88 0.41 -5.31 6.92
CA ILE A 88 0.08 -4.19 6.02
C ILE A 88 0.33 -4.60 4.56
N ARG A 89 1.37 -5.40 4.29
CA ARG A 89 1.68 -5.90 2.95
C ARG A 89 0.54 -6.74 2.40
N GLN A 90 -0.01 -7.66 3.20
CA GLN A 90 -1.17 -8.46 2.80
C GLN A 90 -2.37 -7.57 2.49
N LYS A 91 -2.61 -6.53 3.30
CA LYS A 91 -3.66 -5.53 3.03
C LYS A 91 -3.41 -4.79 1.71
N ALA A 92 -2.18 -4.35 1.44
CA ALA A 92 -1.82 -3.69 0.19
C ALA A 92 -2.06 -4.60 -1.02
N GLN A 93 -1.70 -5.88 -0.93
CA GLN A 93 -1.95 -6.87 -1.98
C GLN A 93 -3.44 -7.05 -2.26
N LEU A 94 -4.27 -7.09 -1.20
CA LEU A 94 -5.71 -7.17 -1.34
C LEU A 94 -6.30 -5.92 -2.01
N GLN A 95 -5.87 -4.73 -1.60
CA GLN A 95 -6.32 -3.48 -2.23
C GLN A 95 -5.89 -3.40 -3.70
N TYR A 96 -4.67 -3.84 -4.01
CA TYR A 96 -4.17 -3.91 -5.38
C TYR A 96 -5.02 -4.86 -6.23
N TYR A 97 -5.35 -6.04 -5.70
CA TYR A 97 -6.26 -6.96 -6.37
C TYR A 97 -7.63 -6.32 -6.65
N TYR A 98 -8.22 -5.62 -5.68
CA TYR A 98 -9.49 -4.92 -5.89
C TYR A 98 -9.39 -3.79 -6.91
N LEU A 99 -8.28 -3.07 -6.98
CA LEU A 99 -8.04 -2.07 -8.03
C LEU A 99 -8.06 -2.72 -9.41
N ILE A 100 -7.38 -3.86 -9.60
CA ILE A 100 -7.37 -4.58 -10.88
C ILE A 100 -8.78 -5.06 -11.25
N VAL A 101 -9.48 -5.72 -10.33
CA VAL A 101 -10.86 -6.20 -10.58
C VAL A 101 -11.79 -5.04 -10.92
N THR A 102 -11.67 -3.90 -10.22
CA THR A 102 -12.47 -2.70 -10.50
C THR A 102 -12.20 -2.15 -11.90
N ARG A 103 -10.93 -2.09 -12.30
CA ARG A 103 -10.54 -1.68 -13.66
C ARG A 103 -11.14 -2.61 -14.71
N GLU A 104 -11.05 -3.91 -14.52
CA GLU A 104 -11.57 -4.91 -15.46
C GLU A 104 -13.08 -4.87 -15.59
N ALA A 105 -13.81 -4.71 -14.48
CA ALA A 105 -15.26 -4.53 -14.46
C ALA A 105 -15.70 -3.27 -15.23
N LEU A 106 -14.84 -2.24 -15.27
CA LEU A 106 -15.05 -1.02 -16.05
C LEU A 106 -14.51 -1.10 -17.48
N GLY A 107 -13.98 -2.24 -17.91
CA GLY A 107 -13.47 -2.48 -19.26
C GLY A 107 -11.99 -2.08 -19.49
N LEU A 108 -11.26 -1.70 -18.44
CA LEU A 108 -9.87 -1.27 -18.51
C LEU A 108 -8.91 -2.46 -18.31
N ARG A 109 -8.54 -3.14 -19.41
CA ARG A 109 -7.80 -4.42 -19.37
C ARG A 109 -6.27 -4.31 -19.49
N ARG A 110 -5.75 -3.12 -19.81
CA ARG A 110 -4.30 -2.88 -19.87
C ARG A 110 -3.80 -2.48 -18.48
N HIS A 111 -2.91 -3.29 -17.93
CA HIS A 111 -2.42 -3.18 -16.55
C HIS A 111 -0.91 -2.96 -16.43
N GLU A 112 -0.18 -2.84 -17.54
CA GLU A 112 1.30 -2.77 -17.55
C GLU A 112 1.82 -1.68 -16.60
N MET A 113 1.35 -0.44 -16.72
CA MET A 113 1.78 0.65 -15.85
C MET A 113 1.27 0.53 -14.41
N ILE A 114 0.26 -0.29 -14.12
CA ILE A 114 -0.30 -0.41 -12.76
C ILE A 114 0.66 -1.16 -11.84
N GLN A 115 1.39 -2.14 -12.36
CA GLN A 115 2.45 -2.83 -11.61
C GLN A 115 3.62 -1.91 -11.29
N GLU A 116 3.93 -0.97 -12.18
CA GLU A 116 5.00 0.00 -11.99
C GLU A 116 4.62 1.09 -10.97
N ILE A 117 3.40 1.62 -11.07
CA ILE A 117 2.89 2.68 -10.18
C ILE A 117 2.73 2.13 -8.75
N TYR A 118 2.10 0.97 -8.59
CA TYR A 118 1.75 0.42 -7.27
C TYR A 118 2.68 -0.74 -6.89
N ARG A 119 3.98 -0.49 -6.89
CA ARG A 119 4.97 -1.52 -6.54
C ARG A 119 4.93 -1.83 -5.04
N ILE A 120 4.37 -2.99 -4.70
CA ILE A 120 4.35 -3.50 -3.33
C ILE A 120 5.69 -4.18 -3.03
N PRO A 121 6.40 -3.81 -1.93
CA PRO A 121 7.67 -4.42 -1.57
C PRO A 121 7.52 -5.90 -1.16
N GLU A 122 8.61 -6.65 -1.21
CA GLU A 122 8.62 -8.06 -0.80
C GLU A 122 8.38 -8.26 0.70
N LYS A 123 7.93 -9.47 1.05
CA LYS A 123 7.74 -9.88 2.44
C LYS A 123 9.08 -9.81 3.17
N LYS A 124 9.08 -9.33 4.42
CA LYS A 124 10.28 -9.31 5.26
C LYS A 124 10.34 -10.55 6.14
N GLU A 125 11.53 -11.11 6.25
CA GLU A 125 11.82 -12.22 7.16
C GLU A 125 12.26 -11.70 8.52
N LYS A 126 11.88 -12.41 9.58
CA LYS A 126 12.28 -12.09 10.95
C LYS A 126 13.79 -12.21 11.10
N ILE A 127 14.37 -11.34 11.91
CA ILE A 127 15.78 -11.42 12.27
C ILE A 127 15.93 -12.57 13.26
N LYS A 128 16.88 -13.48 13.02
CA LYS A 128 17.23 -14.54 13.97
C LYS A 128 18.01 -13.94 15.14
N ALA A 129 17.78 -14.43 16.35
CA ALA A 129 18.61 -14.04 17.48
C ALA A 129 20.07 -14.43 17.20
N ILE A 130 21.01 -13.55 17.57
CA ILE A 130 22.45 -13.83 17.59
C ILE A 130 22.77 -14.50 18.93
#